data_AF-A0A2H3I3P7-F1
#
_entry.id   AF-A0A2H3I3P7-F1
#
_cell.length_a   1.000
_cell.length_b   1.000
_cell.length_c   1.000
_cell.angle_alpha   90.00
_cell.angle_beta   90.00
_cell.angle_gamma   90.00
#
_symmetry.space_group_name_H-M   'P 1'
#
loop_
_entity.id
_entity.type
_entity.pdbx_description
1 polymer ?
#
loop_
_entity_poly.entity_id
_entity_poly.type
_entity_poly.pdbx_seq_one_letter_code
_entity_poly.pdbx_strand_id
1 'polypeptide(L)'
;MENTDVIIVGAGPSGLALAIALASRKIKSIVLEKNYEICTDPRAIAMAGDSQRIVNLLGVNRSLMEEIGQVMTCIHFHQNTFTSKPFASIEHERDWLEQTLPPGFVLLQPELEKKFRRSIQASEYAELRLNCTVTGIREVDGGVQATYQREDGETIDIHGKHLVGADGKRGYVRKGYLEAKGIKQLPGLYQYDAAWIAANLRITLPTPTSHPSFPPWKLGYQPEELWDIFWPGGFHDGHRGVDSGFFLEKEGGGVKTAQVCLNTITGVTQLSDEVIWKQSGVLTLLLLRHPDKEEAVGIKEILDEAGLPPYLLSEDIIELCEGTFNDGTELLSHLETNKFFLGTEEDTVRIMAQPLMPHYNPSAFRDRFQPATRYALIRPDLIVFSQARSPKQLGLQLNAALNMLT
;
A
#
# COMPACT_ATOMS: atom_id res chain seq x y z
N MET A 1 -8.01 45.14 2.05
CA MET A 1 -6.80 44.33 2.21
C MET A 1 -7.17 43.13 3.03
N GLU A 2 -6.87 41.94 2.54
CA GLU A 2 -7.21 40.70 3.23
C GLU A 2 -6.30 40.47 4.44
N ASN A 3 -6.84 39.87 5.51
CA ASN A 3 -6.17 39.71 6.79
C ASN A 3 -6.20 38.26 7.29
N THR A 4 -5.08 37.81 7.86
CA THR A 4 -4.97 36.53 8.58
C THR A 4 -4.06 36.68 9.82
N ASP A 5 -3.99 35.68 10.70
CA ASP A 5 -3.00 35.72 11.78
C ASP A 5 -1.61 35.34 11.26
N VAL A 6 -1.52 34.27 10.46
CA VAL A 6 -0.25 33.76 9.94
C VAL A 6 -0.30 33.54 8.42
N ILE A 7 0.64 34.16 7.70
CA ILE A 7 0.90 33.87 6.28
C ILE A 7 1.98 32.79 6.21
N ILE A 8 1.73 31.69 5.51
CA ILE A 8 2.70 30.63 5.29
C ILE A 8 3.04 30.60 3.80
N VAL A 9 4.32 30.72 3.45
CA VAL A 9 4.77 30.70 2.06
C VAL A 9 5.35 29.32 1.74
N GLY A 10 4.68 28.56 0.89
CA GLY A 10 5.05 27.20 0.47
C GLY A 10 4.22 26.10 1.13
N ALA A 11 3.65 25.22 0.30
CA ALA A 11 2.85 24.06 0.70
C ALA A 11 3.62 22.74 0.52
N GLY A 12 4.91 22.73 0.86
CA GLY A 12 5.65 21.50 1.11
C GLY A 12 5.31 20.91 2.49
N PRO A 13 5.92 19.76 2.87
CA PRO A 13 5.57 19.06 4.12
C PRO A 13 5.64 19.95 5.36
N SER A 14 6.66 20.80 5.48
CA SER A 14 6.82 21.73 6.62
C SER A 14 5.73 22.79 6.69
N GLY A 15 5.36 23.41 5.57
CA GLY A 15 4.35 24.46 5.53
C GLY A 15 2.94 23.92 5.79
N LEU A 16 2.63 22.77 5.19
CA LEU A 16 1.39 22.05 5.42
C LEU A 16 1.26 21.59 6.89
N ALA A 17 2.32 21.01 7.45
CA ALA A 17 2.35 20.58 8.84
C ALA A 17 2.13 21.75 9.81
N LEU A 18 2.76 22.90 9.55
CA LEU A 18 2.56 24.11 10.34
C LEU A 18 1.11 24.60 10.28
N ALA A 19 0.50 24.64 9.08
CA ALA A 19 -0.89 25.07 8.91
C ALA A 19 -1.86 24.19 9.73
N ILE A 20 -1.67 22.86 9.69
CA ILE A 20 -2.48 21.92 10.47
C ILE A 20 -2.25 22.12 11.98
N ALA A 21 -0.99 22.32 12.40
CA ALA A 21 -0.67 22.57 13.79
C ALA A 21 -1.31 23.87 14.33
N LEU A 22 -1.33 24.93 13.53
CA LEU A 22 -2.00 26.20 13.85
C LEU A 22 -3.52 26.04 13.88
N ALA A 23 -4.08 25.32 12.90
CA ALA A 23 -5.51 25.03 12.84
C ALA A 23 -6.00 24.25 14.07
N SER A 24 -5.23 23.27 14.56
CA SER A 24 -5.55 22.53 15.80
C SER A 24 -5.63 23.43 17.04
N ARG A 25 -5.02 24.62 16.97
CA ARG A 25 -5.03 25.66 18.02
C ARG A 25 -5.95 26.83 17.68
N LYS A 26 -6.78 26.71 16.64
CA LYS A 26 -7.72 27.74 16.17
C LYS A 26 -7.06 29.06 15.76
N ILE A 27 -5.82 29.01 15.29
CA ILE A 27 -5.09 30.18 14.78
C ILE A 27 -5.28 30.22 13.26
N LYS A 28 -5.77 31.36 12.73
CA LYS A 28 -6.05 31.48 11.29
C LYS A 28 -4.76 31.57 10.48
N SER A 29 -4.66 30.74 9.44
CA SER A 29 -3.50 30.77 8.54
C SER A 29 -3.90 30.64 7.08
N ILE A 30 -3.14 31.32 6.21
CA ILE A 30 -3.26 31.18 4.75
C ILE A 30 -1.92 30.69 4.22
N VAL A 31 -1.94 29.55 3.51
CA VAL A 31 -0.79 28.97 2.83
C VAL A 31 -0.80 29.40 1.37
N LEU A 32 0.25 30.08 0.92
CA LEU A 32 0.45 30.49 -0.47
C LEU A 32 1.43 29.53 -1.15
N GLU A 33 0.96 28.78 -2.14
CA GLU A 33 1.76 27.85 -2.92
C GLU A 33 1.79 28.25 -4.39
N LYS A 34 2.99 28.26 -4.96
CA LYS A 34 3.20 28.68 -6.35
C LYS A 34 2.70 27.65 -7.37
N ASN A 35 2.67 26.37 -7.03
CA ASN A 35 2.25 25.30 -7.94
C ASN A 35 0.80 24.90 -7.71
N TYR A 36 0.10 24.55 -8.79
CA TYR A 36 -1.23 23.96 -8.69
C TYR A 36 -1.17 22.56 -8.06
N GLU A 37 -0.38 21.68 -8.68
CA GLU A 37 -0.29 20.28 -8.28
C GLU A 37 0.80 20.00 -7.25
N ILE A 38 0.65 18.86 -6.58
CA ILE A 38 1.73 18.27 -5.79
C ILE A 38 2.81 17.77 -6.76
N CYS A 39 4.07 17.99 -6.42
CA CYS A 39 5.18 17.37 -7.14
C CYS A 39 5.11 15.85 -6.92
N THR A 40 4.86 15.10 -8.00
CA THR A 40 4.68 13.65 -7.96
C THR A 40 5.99 12.88 -7.82
N ASP A 41 7.13 13.54 -8.05
CA ASP A 41 8.44 12.96 -7.79
C ASP A 41 8.68 12.88 -6.27
N PRO A 42 8.74 11.67 -5.67
CA PRO A 42 9.11 11.54 -4.26
C PRO A 42 10.56 12.02 -4.08
N ARG A 43 10.72 13.14 -3.37
CA ARG A 43 12.03 13.74 -3.06
C ARG A 43 12.55 13.28 -1.70
N ALA A 44 11.65 13.10 -0.73
CA ALA A 44 11.93 12.45 0.54
C ALA A 44 11.53 10.98 0.46
N ILE A 45 12.47 10.10 0.81
CA ILE A 45 12.28 8.64 0.81
C ILE A 45 12.20 8.04 2.20
N ALA A 46 12.59 8.79 3.24
CA ALA A 46 12.70 8.28 4.60
C ALA A 46 12.13 9.27 5.62
N MET A 47 11.50 8.75 6.66
CA MET A 47 10.95 9.49 7.79
C MET A 47 11.47 8.90 9.11
N ALA A 48 12.10 9.75 9.92
CA ALA A 48 12.55 9.39 11.26
C ALA A 48 11.38 9.27 12.26
N GLY A 49 11.60 8.57 13.38
CA GLY A 49 10.59 8.35 14.43
C GLY A 49 9.92 9.63 14.95
N ASP A 50 10.69 10.69 15.22
CA ASP A 50 10.11 11.97 15.67
C ASP A 50 9.19 12.61 14.62
N SER A 51 9.54 12.49 13.34
CA SER A 51 8.68 12.97 12.25
C SER A 51 7.40 12.15 12.16
N GLN A 52 7.46 10.82 12.36
CA GLN A 52 6.26 9.97 12.42
C GLN A 52 5.34 10.40 13.57
N ARG A 53 5.91 10.73 14.73
CA ARG A 53 5.15 11.23 15.89
C ARG A 53 4.45 12.54 15.58
N ILE A 54 5.14 13.49 14.93
CA ILE A 54 4.55 14.76 14.51
C ILE A 54 3.41 14.51 13.51
N VAL A 55 3.64 13.67 12.50
CA VAL A 55 2.63 13.31 11.49
C VAL A 55 1.39 12.68 12.15
N ASN A 56 1.57 11.82 13.15
CA ASN A 56 0.48 11.26 13.95
C ASN A 56 -0.28 12.34 14.76
N LEU A 57 0.43 13.23 15.46
CA LEU A 57 -0.18 14.37 16.17
C LEU A 57 -0.96 15.31 15.26
N LEU A 58 -0.63 15.35 13.96
CA LEU A 58 -1.32 16.12 12.94
C LEU A 58 -2.49 15.37 12.29
N GLY A 59 -2.85 14.19 12.79
CA GLY A 59 -4.05 13.45 12.39
C GLY A 59 -3.82 12.32 11.39
N VAL A 60 -2.58 12.01 11.02
CA VAL A 60 -2.25 10.84 10.19
C VAL A 60 -2.00 9.65 11.13
N ASN A 61 -3.09 8.99 11.51
CA ASN A 61 -3.07 7.84 12.42
C ASN A 61 -2.41 6.59 11.79
N ARG A 62 -2.31 5.50 12.57
CA ARG A 62 -1.64 4.26 12.13
C ARG A 62 -2.19 3.68 10.83
N SER A 63 -3.51 3.62 10.64
CA SER A 63 -4.09 3.10 9.38
C SER A 63 -3.74 3.99 8.18
N LEU A 64 -3.63 5.30 8.40
CA LEU A 64 -3.23 6.24 7.36
C LEU A 64 -1.72 6.20 7.07
N MET A 65 -0.88 5.68 7.96
CA MET A 65 0.56 5.54 7.74
C MET A 65 0.85 4.55 6.61
N GLU A 66 0.11 3.44 6.52
CA GLU A 66 0.30 2.41 5.48
C GLU A 66 0.02 2.93 4.07
N GLU A 67 -0.86 3.92 3.92
CA GLU A 67 -1.13 4.55 2.63
C GLU A 67 -0.03 5.54 2.20
N ILE A 68 0.78 6.06 3.13
CA ILE A 68 1.86 7.01 2.81
C ILE A 68 3.23 6.36 2.78
N GLY A 69 3.34 5.05 3.02
CA GLY A 69 4.62 4.37 3.02
C GLY A 69 4.62 3.08 3.83
N GLN A 70 5.81 2.60 4.17
CA GLN A 70 6.00 1.33 4.87
C GLN A 70 7.16 1.38 5.87
N VAL A 71 7.11 0.50 6.87
CA VAL A 71 8.22 0.33 7.81
C VAL A 71 9.44 -0.24 7.08
N MET A 72 10.60 0.36 7.31
CA MET A 72 11.89 -0.19 6.87
C MET A 72 12.34 -1.22 7.90
N THR A 73 12.51 -2.48 7.51
CA THR A 73 12.85 -3.56 8.44
C THR A 73 14.36 -3.74 8.61
N CYS A 74 15.16 -3.44 7.58
CA CYS A 74 16.61 -3.58 7.62
C CYS A 74 17.31 -2.66 6.61
N ILE A 75 18.53 -2.21 6.94
CA ILE A 75 19.45 -1.57 6.01
C ILE A 75 20.67 -2.47 5.84
N HIS A 76 20.98 -2.84 4.60
CA HIS A 76 22.17 -3.60 4.26
C HIS A 76 23.27 -2.72 3.67
N PHE A 77 24.49 -2.90 4.16
CA PHE A 77 25.67 -2.21 3.66
C PHE A 77 26.51 -3.19 2.83
N HIS A 78 26.72 -2.85 1.56
CA HIS A 78 27.48 -3.64 0.60
C HIS A 78 28.70 -2.85 0.15
N GLN A 79 29.82 -3.52 -0.15
CA GLN A 79 31.03 -2.82 -0.57
C GLN A 79 30.94 -2.27 -1.99
N ASN A 80 30.31 -3.00 -2.92
CA ASN A 80 30.30 -2.65 -4.35
C ASN A 80 28.92 -2.84 -5.03
N THR A 81 28.30 -4.02 -4.82
CA THR A 81 27.04 -4.41 -5.48
C THR A 81 26.06 -4.95 -4.46
N PHE A 82 24.77 -4.69 -4.65
CA PHE A 82 23.68 -5.23 -3.83
C PHE A 82 23.59 -6.76 -3.89
N THR A 83 24.20 -7.40 -4.90
CA THR A 83 24.27 -8.86 -5.03
C THR A 83 25.37 -9.49 -4.18
N SER A 84 26.31 -8.71 -3.66
CA SER A 84 27.35 -9.20 -2.74
C SER A 84 26.77 -9.44 -1.35
N LYS A 85 27.34 -10.36 -0.57
CA LYS A 85 26.93 -10.51 0.84
C LYS A 85 27.14 -9.16 1.57
N PRO A 86 26.15 -8.66 2.33
CA PRO A 86 26.32 -7.43 3.09
C PRO A 86 27.45 -7.60 4.12
N PHE A 87 28.29 -6.58 4.27
CA PHE A 87 29.36 -6.57 5.28
C PHE A 87 28.86 -6.04 6.63
N ALA A 88 27.75 -5.31 6.63
CA ALA A 88 27.03 -4.89 7.83
C ALA A 88 25.53 -4.80 7.52
N SER A 89 24.71 -5.00 8.54
CA SER A 89 23.26 -4.83 8.49
C SER A 89 22.79 -4.10 9.74
N ILE A 90 21.81 -3.22 9.60
CA ILE A 90 21.13 -2.57 10.71
C ILE A 90 19.67 -3.01 10.68
N GLU A 91 19.28 -3.81 11.66
CA GLU A 91 17.89 -4.23 11.85
C GLU A 91 17.07 -3.07 12.43
N HIS A 92 15.96 -2.73 11.78
CA HIS A 92 15.06 -1.65 12.16
C HIS A 92 13.72 -2.15 12.74
N GLU A 93 13.54 -3.46 12.92
CA GLU A 93 12.35 -4.02 13.58
C GLU A 93 12.34 -3.78 15.08
N ARG A 94 13.51 -3.65 15.69
CA ARG A 94 13.66 -3.35 17.12
C ARG A 94 13.60 -1.83 17.34
N ASP A 95 12.90 -1.38 18.38
CA ASP A 95 12.89 0.03 18.78
C ASP A 95 14.12 0.37 19.65
N TRP A 96 15.28 0.55 19.01
CA TRP A 96 16.56 0.83 19.70
C TRP A 96 16.58 2.15 20.47
N LEU A 97 15.69 3.08 20.14
CA LEU A 97 15.60 4.41 20.74
C LEU A 97 14.50 4.50 21.81
N GLU A 98 13.77 3.41 22.05
CA GLU A 98 12.65 3.32 22.98
C GLU A 98 11.60 4.42 22.75
N GLN A 99 11.33 4.75 21.48
CA GLN A 99 10.40 5.81 21.07
C GLN A 99 8.97 5.33 20.82
N THR A 100 8.69 4.03 21.00
CA THR A 100 7.42 3.35 20.70
C THR A 100 7.00 3.46 19.23
N LEU A 101 7.94 3.76 18.34
CA LEU A 101 7.72 4.00 16.92
C LEU A 101 8.75 3.22 16.08
N PRO A 102 8.40 2.80 14.85
CA PRO A 102 9.37 2.21 13.94
C PRO A 102 10.59 3.14 13.75
N PRO A 103 11.82 2.66 13.99
CA PRO A 103 13.02 3.49 13.83
C PRO A 103 13.29 3.92 12.39
N GLY A 104 12.70 3.22 11.40
CA GLY A 104 12.79 3.56 9.99
C GLY A 104 11.46 3.42 9.27
N PHE A 105 11.09 4.42 8.48
CA PHE A 105 9.90 4.41 7.64
C PHE A 105 10.23 4.95 6.25
N VAL A 106 9.92 4.18 5.22
CA VAL A 106 10.04 4.58 3.81
C VAL A 106 8.79 5.33 3.41
N LEU A 107 8.94 6.58 2.99
CA LEU A 107 7.84 7.51 2.75
C LEU A 107 7.60 7.75 1.25
N LEU A 108 6.33 7.77 0.86
CA LEU A 108 5.84 8.37 -0.38
C LEU A 108 5.40 9.80 -0.09
N GLN A 109 6.33 10.76 -0.26
CA GLN A 109 6.08 12.17 0.04
C GLN A 109 4.80 12.74 -0.61
N PRO A 110 4.48 12.44 -1.89
CA PRO A 110 3.27 12.96 -2.51
C PRO A 110 1.99 12.53 -1.78
N GLU A 111 1.94 11.32 -1.24
CA GLU A 111 0.77 10.81 -0.51
C GLU A 111 0.59 11.51 0.84
N LEU A 112 1.70 11.80 1.54
CA LEU A 112 1.67 12.63 2.75
C LEU A 112 1.14 14.03 2.45
N GLU A 113 1.64 14.67 1.39
CA GLU A 113 1.18 16.01 0.99
C GLU A 113 -0.32 15.99 0.61
N LYS A 114 -0.80 14.98 -0.11
CA LYS A 114 -2.24 14.81 -0.42
C LYS A 114 -3.09 14.74 0.85
N LYS A 115 -2.64 13.98 1.86
CA LYS A 115 -3.35 13.87 3.14
C LYS A 115 -3.40 15.21 3.87
N PHE A 116 -2.26 15.89 3.99
CA PHE A 116 -2.22 17.19 4.64
C PHE A 116 -3.06 18.25 3.92
N ARG A 117 -3.05 18.26 2.57
CA ARG A 117 -3.92 19.15 1.80
C ARG A 117 -5.40 18.89 2.07
N ARG A 118 -5.82 17.62 2.15
CA ARG A 118 -7.20 17.25 2.55
C ARG A 118 -7.53 17.75 3.96
N SER A 119 -6.62 17.61 4.92
CA SER A 119 -6.81 18.11 6.28
C SER A 119 -6.98 19.64 6.33
N ILE A 120 -6.23 20.38 5.51
CA ILE A 120 -6.39 21.83 5.41
C ILE A 120 -7.72 22.20 4.74
N GLN A 121 -8.10 21.52 3.66
CA GLN A 121 -9.38 21.75 2.98
C GLN A 121 -10.59 21.56 3.90
N ALA A 122 -10.50 20.65 4.87
CA ALA A 122 -11.54 20.40 5.87
C ALA A 122 -11.50 21.37 7.07
N SER A 123 -10.53 22.31 7.10
CA SER A 123 -10.32 23.21 8.23
C SER A 123 -11.01 24.56 8.05
N GLU A 124 -11.59 25.10 9.12
CA GLU A 124 -12.08 26.49 9.17
C GLU A 124 -10.96 27.50 9.53
N TYR A 125 -9.77 27.02 9.91
CA TYR A 125 -8.67 27.84 10.43
C TYR A 125 -7.43 27.84 9.52
N ALA A 126 -7.40 27.01 8.49
CA ALA A 126 -6.32 26.99 7.52
C ALA A 126 -6.89 27.00 6.10
N GLU A 127 -6.36 27.88 5.25
CA GLU A 127 -6.71 27.94 3.84
C GLU A 127 -5.46 27.69 2.99
N LEU A 128 -5.58 26.85 1.96
CA LEU A 128 -4.52 26.63 0.97
C LEU A 128 -4.88 27.32 -0.34
N ARG A 129 -3.99 28.20 -0.81
CA ARG A 129 -4.11 28.89 -2.09
C ARG A 129 -3.00 28.44 -3.02
N LEU A 130 -3.43 27.92 -4.15
CA LEU A 130 -2.56 27.41 -5.21
C LEU A 130 -2.33 28.51 -6.25
N ASN A 131 -1.31 28.31 -7.10
CA ASN A 131 -0.91 29.28 -8.14
C ASN A 131 -0.66 30.70 -7.59
N CYS A 132 -0.16 30.80 -6.37
CA CYS A 132 0.15 32.04 -5.68
C CYS A 132 1.67 32.15 -5.44
N THR A 133 2.35 32.93 -6.27
CA THR A 133 3.80 33.15 -6.16
C THR A 133 4.08 34.41 -5.35
N VAL A 134 4.67 34.28 -4.16
CA VAL A 134 5.09 35.45 -3.36
C VAL A 134 6.27 36.15 -4.03
N THR A 135 6.14 37.47 -4.23
CA THR A 135 7.10 38.33 -4.95
C THR A 135 7.54 39.55 -4.14
N GLY A 136 6.89 39.83 -3.00
CA GLY A 136 7.19 40.96 -2.14
C GLY A 136 6.87 40.67 -0.68
N ILE A 137 7.70 41.18 0.23
CA ILE A 137 7.44 41.15 1.68
C ILE A 137 7.86 42.51 2.25
N ARG A 138 6.98 43.12 3.06
CA ARG A 138 7.27 44.36 3.79
C ARG A 138 6.75 44.27 5.22
N GLU A 139 7.56 44.72 6.18
CA GLU A 139 7.09 44.95 7.55
C GLU A 139 6.19 46.17 7.58
N VAL A 140 5.12 46.09 8.36
CA VAL A 140 4.15 47.17 8.57
C VAL A 140 3.82 47.28 10.04
N ASP A 141 3.23 48.40 10.45
CA ASP A 141 2.79 48.55 11.84
C ASP A 141 1.79 47.44 12.20
N GLY A 142 2.13 46.64 13.21
CA GLY A 142 1.30 45.55 13.69
C GLY A 142 1.39 44.23 12.92
N GLY A 143 2.32 44.09 11.97
CA GLY A 143 2.49 42.82 11.26
C GLY A 143 3.42 42.85 10.03
N VAL A 144 3.06 42.06 9.05
CA VAL A 144 3.78 41.87 7.79
C VAL A 144 2.78 41.80 6.66
N GLN A 145 3.10 42.49 5.56
CA GLN A 145 2.38 42.34 4.30
C GLN A 145 3.21 41.50 3.35
N ALA A 146 2.57 40.50 2.74
CA ALA A 146 3.09 39.77 1.60
C ALA A 146 2.35 40.19 0.33
N THR A 147 3.11 40.33 -0.74
CA THR A 147 2.61 40.52 -2.10
C THR A 147 2.80 39.21 -2.85
N TYR A 148 1.75 38.70 -3.48
CA TYR A 148 1.81 37.53 -4.33
C TYR A 148 1.13 37.75 -5.67
N GLN A 149 1.63 37.07 -6.68
CA GLN A 149 1.10 37.07 -8.03
C GLN A 149 0.32 35.79 -8.30
N ARG A 150 -0.88 35.92 -8.87
CA ARG A 150 -1.70 34.82 -9.38
C ARG A 150 -1.32 34.44 -10.80
N GLU A 151 -1.83 33.30 -11.27
CA GLU A 151 -1.59 32.79 -12.63
C GLU A 151 -2.11 33.73 -13.72
N ASP A 152 -3.20 34.45 -13.46
CA ASP A 152 -3.76 35.47 -14.37
C ASP A 152 -2.94 36.77 -14.42
N GLY A 153 -1.84 36.85 -13.65
CA GLY A 153 -0.97 38.00 -13.54
C GLY A 153 -1.43 39.02 -12.51
N GLU A 154 -2.59 38.84 -11.87
CA GLU A 154 -3.09 39.71 -10.80
C GLU A 154 -2.10 39.71 -9.62
N THR A 155 -1.80 40.90 -9.11
CA THR A 155 -0.95 41.08 -7.93
C THR A 155 -1.82 41.46 -6.74
N ILE A 156 -1.72 40.68 -5.68
CA ILE A 156 -2.55 40.82 -4.48
C ILE A 156 -1.67 41.01 -3.25
N ASP A 157 -2.11 41.90 -2.37
CA ASP A 157 -1.53 42.12 -1.06
C ASP A 157 -2.37 41.46 0.03
N ILE A 158 -1.70 40.69 0.89
CA ILE A 158 -2.27 40.08 2.09
C ILE A 158 -1.49 40.52 3.32
N HIS A 159 -2.22 40.85 4.38
CA HIS A 159 -1.66 41.22 5.67
C HIS A 159 -1.78 40.09 6.69
N GLY A 160 -0.74 39.87 7.47
CA GLY A 160 -0.68 38.90 8.55
C GLY A 160 0.07 39.44 9.76
N LYS A 161 -0.23 38.94 10.96
CA LYS A 161 0.56 39.27 12.16
C LYS A 161 1.96 38.66 12.08
N HIS A 162 2.05 37.48 11.47
CA HIS A 162 3.29 36.76 11.24
C HIS A 162 3.37 36.21 9.82
N LEU A 163 4.59 36.02 9.33
CA LEU A 163 4.89 35.32 8.09
C LEU A 163 5.93 34.25 8.34
N VAL A 164 5.70 33.05 7.80
CA VAL A 164 6.63 31.93 7.89
C VAL A 164 7.02 31.47 6.49
N GLY A 165 8.33 31.43 6.22
CA GLY A 165 8.87 30.87 4.99
C GLY A 165 9.05 29.36 5.07
N ALA A 166 8.28 28.62 4.28
CA ALA A 166 8.34 27.17 4.11
C ALA A 166 8.51 26.79 2.61
N ASP A 167 9.10 27.69 1.82
CA ASP A 167 9.20 27.66 0.35
C ASP A 167 10.50 27.03 -0.18
N GLY A 168 11.18 26.27 0.69
CA GLY A 168 12.32 25.43 0.37
C GLY A 168 13.64 26.17 0.10
N LYS A 169 14.67 25.41 -0.29
CA LYS A 169 16.06 25.92 -0.44
C LYS A 169 16.20 27.13 -1.38
N ARG A 170 15.34 27.23 -2.38
CA ARG A 170 15.34 28.30 -3.39
C ARG A 170 14.23 29.33 -3.16
N GLY A 171 13.55 29.27 -2.03
CA GLY A 171 12.41 30.12 -1.67
C GLY A 171 12.69 31.61 -1.71
N TYR A 172 11.66 32.37 -2.05
CA TYR A 172 11.67 33.83 -2.06
C TYR A 172 11.83 34.38 -0.64
N VAL A 173 11.20 33.79 0.38
CA VAL A 173 11.23 34.37 1.74
C VAL A 173 12.67 34.54 2.23
N ARG A 174 13.50 33.49 2.09
CA ARG A 174 14.91 33.64 2.48
C ARG A 174 15.66 34.55 1.50
N LYS A 175 15.63 34.24 0.20
CA LYS A 175 16.50 34.88 -0.80
C LYS A 175 16.14 36.34 -1.09
N GLY A 176 14.86 36.60 -1.29
CA GLY A 176 14.33 37.91 -1.66
C GLY A 176 14.16 38.86 -0.48
N TYR A 177 13.97 38.34 0.73
CA TYR A 177 13.67 39.16 1.91
C TYR A 177 14.70 39.03 3.04
N LEU A 178 14.97 37.82 3.54
CA LEU A 178 15.79 37.65 4.75
C LEU A 178 17.31 37.78 4.52
N GLU A 179 17.84 37.42 3.35
CA GLU A 179 19.29 37.48 3.07
C GLU A 179 19.83 38.93 3.10
N ALA A 180 19.03 39.90 2.64
CA ALA A 180 19.34 41.32 2.74
C ALA A 180 19.37 41.82 4.19
N LYS A 181 18.65 41.14 5.10
CA LYS A 181 18.65 41.39 6.55
C LYS A 181 19.71 40.57 7.31
N GLY A 182 20.62 39.90 6.59
CA GLY A 182 21.73 39.16 7.18
C GLY A 182 21.45 37.70 7.52
N ILE A 183 20.23 37.19 7.30
CA ILE A 183 19.89 35.79 7.54
C ILE A 183 20.22 34.97 6.29
N LYS A 184 21.32 34.22 6.34
CA LYS A 184 21.87 33.49 5.18
C LYS A 184 22.02 32.00 5.50
N GLN A 185 22.04 31.19 4.44
CA GLN A 185 22.39 29.77 4.57
C GLN A 185 23.90 29.65 4.86
N LEU A 186 24.25 28.99 5.96
CA LEU A 186 25.64 28.74 6.37
C LEU A 186 26.06 27.31 6.00
N PRO A 187 27.37 27.07 5.74
CA PRO A 187 27.90 25.73 5.61
C PRO A 187 27.79 24.96 6.93
N GLY A 188 27.55 23.65 6.86
CA GLY A 188 27.56 22.77 8.02
C GLY A 188 28.97 22.49 8.52
N LEU A 189 29.07 21.95 9.75
CA LEU A 189 30.33 21.53 10.37
C LEU A 189 31.07 20.46 9.56
N TYR A 190 30.31 19.59 8.90
CA TYR A 190 30.82 18.53 8.04
C TYR A 190 30.52 18.88 6.59
N GLN A 191 31.58 18.95 5.78
CA GLN A 191 31.45 19.17 4.35
C GLN A 191 31.36 17.82 3.64
N TYR A 192 30.31 17.68 2.86
CA TYR A 192 30.10 16.53 1.99
C TYR A 192 29.78 17.07 0.60
N ASP A 193 30.69 16.85 -0.34
CA ASP A 193 30.54 17.30 -1.73
C ASP A 193 30.44 16.08 -2.65
N ALA A 194 29.21 15.72 -3.00
CA ALA A 194 28.92 14.71 -4.00
C ALA A 194 27.65 15.08 -4.75
N ALA A 195 27.67 14.88 -6.06
CA ALA A 195 26.47 14.96 -6.89
C ALA A 195 25.75 13.62 -6.86
N TRP A 196 24.56 13.60 -6.25
CA TRP A 196 23.66 12.45 -6.30
C TRP A 196 22.64 12.65 -7.41
N ILE A 197 22.46 11.63 -8.25
CA ILE A 197 21.37 11.56 -9.22
C ILE A 197 20.33 10.60 -8.66
N ALA A 198 19.16 11.11 -8.33
CA ALA A 198 18.01 10.29 -7.96
C ALA A 198 17.08 10.15 -9.17
N ALA A 199 16.65 8.93 -9.46
CA ALA A 199 15.71 8.64 -10.52
C ALA A 199 14.65 7.66 -10.00
N ASN A 200 13.39 8.04 -10.15
CA ASN A 200 12.27 7.13 -9.96
C ASN A 200 12.01 6.44 -11.30
N LEU A 201 12.28 5.13 -11.37
CA LEU A 201 12.19 4.39 -12.62
C LEU A 201 10.84 3.69 -12.71
N ARG A 202 10.07 4.02 -13.75
CA ARG A 202 8.98 3.16 -14.20
C ARG A 202 9.59 2.07 -15.08
N ILE A 203 9.80 0.90 -14.50
CA ILE A 203 10.37 -0.24 -15.21
C ILE A 203 9.25 -0.94 -16.00
N THR A 204 9.48 -1.14 -17.30
CA THR A 204 8.61 -1.94 -18.17
C THR A 204 9.34 -3.20 -18.60
N LEU A 205 8.60 -4.26 -18.92
CA LEU A 205 9.18 -5.48 -19.45
C LEU A 205 9.99 -5.22 -20.74
N PRO A 206 11.08 -5.97 -20.97
CA PRO A 206 11.76 -5.96 -22.25
C PRO A 206 10.83 -6.52 -23.34
N THR A 207 10.94 -5.99 -24.56
CA THR A 207 10.22 -6.47 -25.75
C THR A 207 11.21 -6.77 -26.88
N PRO A 208 10.85 -7.57 -27.89
CA PRO A 208 11.69 -7.74 -29.09
C PRO A 208 12.09 -6.42 -29.74
N THR A 209 11.24 -5.39 -29.64
CA THR A 209 11.55 -4.06 -30.15
C THR A 209 12.51 -3.30 -29.25
N SER A 210 12.30 -3.29 -27.92
CA SER A 210 13.13 -2.52 -26.99
C SER A 210 14.48 -3.19 -26.70
N HIS A 211 14.54 -4.53 -26.76
CA HIS A 211 15.71 -5.33 -26.45
C HIS A 211 15.90 -6.44 -27.50
N PRO A 212 16.17 -6.12 -28.78
CA PRO A 212 16.15 -7.10 -29.89
C PRO A 212 17.15 -8.24 -29.75
N SER A 213 18.22 -8.02 -28.99
CA SER A 213 19.25 -9.04 -28.74
C SER A 213 19.00 -9.88 -27.48
N PHE A 214 17.86 -9.71 -26.81
CA PHE A 214 17.59 -10.40 -25.56
C PHE A 214 17.46 -11.93 -25.80
N PRO A 215 18.26 -12.79 -25.14
CA PRO A 215 18.36 -14.20 -25.51
C PRO A 215 17.05 -15.00 -25.50
N PRO A 216 16.11 -14.81 -24.57
CA PRO A 216 14.82 -15.51 -24.55
C PRO A 216 13.99 -15.38 -25.83
N TRP A 217 14.14 -14.31 -26.61
CA TRP A 217 13.45 -14.19 -27.91
C TRP A 217 13.82 -15.32 -28.87
N LYS A 218 15.09 -15.74 -28.85
CA LYS A 218 15.56 -16.87 -29.68
C LYS A 218 15.01 -18.21 -29.21
N LEU A 219 14.55 -18.27 -27.97
CA LEU A 219 13.91 -19.44 -27.37
C LEU A 219 12.38 -19.39 -27.50
N GLY A 220 11.83 -18.38 -28.18
CA GLY A 220 10.40 -18.26 -28.48
C GLY A 220 9.57 -17.51 -27.45
N TYR A 221 10.18 -17.02 -26.36
CA TYR A 221 9.46 -16.28 -25.32
C TYR A 221 8.88 -14.97 -25.86
N GLN A 222 7.70 -14.61 -25.37
CA GLN A 222 7.05 -13.31 -25.54
C GLN A 222 7.35 -12.41 -24.34
N PRO A 223 7.28 -11.07 -24.49
CA PRO A 223 7.55 -10.12 -23.40
C PRO A 223 6.85 -10.45 -22.09
N GLU A 224 5.59 -10.87 -22.17
CA GLU A 224 4.71 -11.15 -21.03
C GLU A 224 5.16 -12.42 -20.30
N GLU A 225 5.72 -13.39 -21.01
CA GLU A 225 6.25 -14.65 -20.45
C GLU A 225 7.58 -14.44 -19.71
N LEU A 226 8.19 -13.27 -19.84
CA LEU A 226 9.41 -12.91 -19.12
C LEU A 226 9.15 -12.24 -17.78
N TRP A 227 7.89 -11.90 -17.48
CA TRP A 227 7.52 -11.25 -16.22
C TRP A 227 8.02 -12.07 -15.02
N ASP A 228 7.70 -13.36 -14.98
CA ASP A 228 8.10 -14.29 -13.92
C ASP A 228 9.60 -14.65 -13.95
N ILE A 229 10.30 -14.36 -15.05
CA ILE A 229 11.75 -14.61 -15.20
C ILE A 229 12.58 -13.43 -14.66
N PHE A 230 12.07 -12.21 -14.78
CA PHE A 230 12.76 -10.99 -14.31
C PHE A 230 12.29 -10.46 -12.97
N TRP A 231 11.01 -10.61 -12.64
CA TRP A 231 10.57 -10.43 -11.27
C TRP A 231 11.00 -11.69 -10.52
N PRO A 232 11.81 -11.59 -9.45
CA PRO A 232 12.35 -12.75 -8.78
C PRO A 232 11.21 -13.69 -8.36
N GLY A 233 11.39 -14.99 -8.60
CA GLY A 233 10.58 -16.02 -7.95
C GLY A 233 10.50 -15.70 -6.45
N GLY A 234 9.29 -15.65 -5.90
CA GLY A 234 9.02 -15.08 -4.59
C GLY A 234 8.02 -13.93 -4.60
N PHE A 235 8.01 -13.08 -5.63
CA PHE A 235 7.16 -11.87 -5.63
C PHE A 235 5.65 -12.18 -5.60
N HIS A 236 5.27 -13.34 -6.13
CA HIS A 236 3.91 -13.85 -6.11
C HIS A 236 3.72 -15.05 -5.15
N ASP A 237 4.76 -15.44 -4.42
CA ASP A 237 4.74 -16.58 -3.49
C ASP A 237 4.26 -16.21 -2.08
N GLY A 238 3.74 -14.99 -1.90
CA GLY A 238 3.20 -14.51 -0.63
C GLY A 238 4.25 -14.48 0.49
N HIS A 239 4.05 -15.31 1.51
CA HIS A 239 4.93 -15.51 2.66
C HIS A 239 5.79 -16.77 2.58
N ARG A 240 5.85 -17.46 1.44
CA ARG A 240 6.74 -18.63 1.29
C ARG A 240 8.19 -18.25 1.62
N GLY A 241 8.87 -19.05 2.43
CA GLY A 241 10.22 -18.76 2.93
C GLY A 241 10.29 -17.79 4.13
N VAL A 242 9.14 -17.33 4.66
CA VAL A 242 9.11 -16.59 5.93
C VAL A 242 9.17 -17.58 7.10
N ASP A 243 10.20 -17.45 7.93
CA ASP A 243 10.36 -18.25 9.14
C ASP A 243 9.19 -18.00 10.12
N SER A 244 8.71 -19.07 10.76
CA SER A 244 7.63 -19.03 11.76
C SER A 244 6.28 -18.49 11.25
N GLY A 245 6.05 -18.50 9.93
CA GLY A 245 4.76 -18.14 9.37
C GLY A 245 3.64 -19.14 9.71
N PHE A 246 2.41 -18.64 9.91
CA PHE A 246 1.23 -19.48 10.10
C PHE A 246 0.73 -20.03 8.75
N PHE A 247 1.45 -21.03 8.24
CA PHE A 247 1.15 -21.82 7.03
C PHE A 247 2.08 -23.05 6.97
N LEU A 248 1.70 -24.04 6.16
CA LEU A 248 2.48 -25.26 5.91
C LEU A 248 3.15 -25.18 4.55
N GLU A 249 4.36 -24.62 4.49
CA GLU A 249 5.08 -24.40 3.24
C GLU A 249 5.28 -25.69 2.42
N LYS A 250 5.63 -26.79 3.09
CA LYS A 250 5.80 -28.13 2.45
C LYS A 250 4.52 -28.65 1.82
N GLU A 251 3.38 -28.17 2.28
CA GLU A 251 2.04 -28.52 1.80
C GLU A 251 1.50 -27.45 0.84
N GLY A 252 2.38 -26.64 0.23
CA GLY A 252 1.99 -25.59 -0.71
C GLY A 252 1.42 -24.33 -0.07
N GLY A 253 1.58 -24.16 1.25
CA GLY A 253 1.24 -22.96 1.99
C GLY A 253 2.20 -21.79 1.75
N GLY A 254 1.80 -20.62 2.22
CA GLY A 254 2.54 -19.35 2.11
C GLY A 254 2.17 -18.54 0.87
N VAL A 255 1.59 -19.14 -0.17
CA VAL A 255 1.23 -18.46 -1.42
C VAL A 255 0.06 -17.49 -1.20
N LYS A 256 0.14 -16.29 -1.80
CA LYS A 256 -0.99 -15.34 -1.83
C LYS A 256 -1.88 -15.59 -3.03
N THR A 257 -3.19 -15.70 -2.84
CA THR A 257 -4.15 -15.79 -3.94
C THR A 257 -4.44 -14.42 -4.54
N ALA A 258 -4.81 -14.37 -5.83
CA ALA A 258 -5.27 -13.13 -6.44
C ALA A 258 -6.62 -12.70 -5.83
N GLN A 259 -6.92 -11.41 -5.84
CA GLN A 259 -8.29 -10.93 -5.59
C GLN A 259 -9.05 -11.01 -6.92
N VAL A 260 -10.17 -11.73 -6.94
CA VAL A 260 -11.03 -11.88 -8.12
C VAL A 260 -12.48 -11.67 -7.75
N CYS A 261 -13.34 -11.45 -8.75
CA CYS A 261 -14.79 -11.49 -8.54
C CYS A 261 -15.27 -12.94 -8.41
N LEU A 262 -16.24 -13.16 -7.52
CA LEU A 262 -16.96 -14.41 -7.33
C LEU A 262 -18.46 -14.17 -7.50
N ASN A 263 -19.14 -15.07 -8.20
CA ASN A 263 -20.58 -15.05 -8.38
C ASN A 263 -21.25 -16.11 -7.51
N THR A 264 -22.31 -15.75 -6.80
CA THR A 264 -23.17 -16.70 -6.08
C THR A 264 -24.09 -17.46 -7.05
N ILE A 265 -24.69 -18.55 -6.57
CA ILE A 265 -25.79 -19.24 -7.28
C ILE A 265 -27.02 -18.34 -7.51
N THR A 266 -27.14 -17.22 -6.80
CA THR A 266 -28.23 -16.26 -6.95
C THR A 266 -27.89 -15.11 -7.92
N GLY A 267 -26.72 -15.17 -8.57
CA GLY A 267 -26.26 -14.15 -9.52
C GLY A 267 -25.74 -12.87 -8.88
N VAL A 268 -25.39 -12.91 -7.59
CA VAL A 268 -24.75 -11.78 -6.90
C VAL A 268 -23.24 -11.87 -7.07
N THR A 269 -22.62 -10.80 -7.55
CA THR A 269 -21.17 -10.68 -7.71
C THR A 269 -20.55 -9.94 -6.52
N GLN A 270 -19.45 -10.46 -5.99
CA GLN A 270 -18.67 -9.84 -4.91
C GLN A 270 -17.19 -10.21 -5.00
N LEU A 271 -16.30 -9.46 -4.35
CA LEU A 271 -14.87 -9.76 -4.36
C LEU A 271 -14.52 -10.94 -3.44
N SER A 272 -13.56 -11.77 -3.87
CA SER A 272 -13.14 -12.98 -3.16
C SER A 272 -12.61 -12.72 -1.74
N ASP A 273 -11.94 -11.60 -1.51
CA ASP A 273 -11.48 -11.19 -0.18
C ASP A 273 -12.65 -10.84 0.72
N GLU A 274 -13.71 -10.19 0.23
CA GLU A 274 -14.91 -9.97 1.05
C GLU A 274 -15.58 -11.27 1.47
N VAL A 275 -15.56 -12.30 0.62
CA VAL A 275 -16.12 -13.62 0.95
C VAL A 275 -15.28 -14.29 2.04
N ILE A 276 -13.96 -14.25 1.90
CA ILE A 276 -13.02 -14.96 2.78
C ILE A 276 -12.78 -14.20 4.09
N TRP A 277 -12.81 -12.88 4.08
CA TRP A 277 -12.62 -12.03 5.26
C TRP A 277 -13.79 -12.09 6.25
N LYS A 278 -15.03 -12.27 5.76
CA LYS A 278 -16.24 -12.30 6.61
C LYS A 278 -16.37 -13.60 7.44
N GLN A 279 -15.47 -14.55 7.24
CA GLN A 279 -15.47 -15.85 7.89
C GLN A 279 -15.04 -15.72 9.36
N SER A 280 -15.59 -16.57 10.23
CA SER A 280 -15.40 -16.47 11.68
C SER A 280 -14.07 -17.05 12.17
N GLY A 281 -13.50 -18.00 11.43
CA GLY A 281 -12.23 -18.66 11.75
C GLY A 281 -11.01 -18.01 11.09
N VAL A 282 -9.82 -18.22 11.67
CA VAL A 282 -8.54 -17.81 11.05
C VAL A 282 -8.18 -18.63 9.81
N LEU A 283 -8.88 -19.74 9.57
CA LEU A 283 -8.85 -20.53 8.36
C LEU A 283 -10.27 -20.75 7.84
N THR A 284 -10.40 -20.80 6.52
CA THR A 284 -11.62 -21.19 5.80
C THR A 284 -11.30 -22.37 4.91
N LEU A 285 -12.17 -23.38 4.90
CA LEU A 285 -12.04 -24.51 3.99
C LEU A 285 -12.57 -24.14 2.61
N LEU A 286 -11.70 -24.25 1.62
CA LEU A 286 -12.00 -24.03 0.21
C LEU A 286 -11.97 -25.36 -0.56
N LEU A 287 -13.11 -25.75 -1.13
CA LEU A 287 -13.21 -26.86 -2.08
C LEU A 287 -13.00 -26.31 -3.48
N LEU A 288 -11.99 -26.80 -4.19
CA LEU A 288 -11.63 -26.30 -5.54
C LEU A 288 -12.40 -27.00 -6.67
N ARG A 289 -13.29 -27.92 -6.32
CA ARG A 289 -14.21 -28.65 -7.20
C ARG A 289 -15.32 -29.28 -6.37
N HIS A 290 -16.38 -29.70 -7.04
CA HIS A 290 -17.46 -30.45 -6.40
C HIS A 290 -16.94 -31.80 -5.85
N PRO A 291 -17.15 -32.11 -4.55
CA PRO A 291 -16.78 -33.39 -4.00
C PRO A 291 -17.77 -34.47 -4.43
N ASP A 292 -17.29 -35.67 -4.76
CA ASP A 292 -18.18 -36.82 -4.89
C ASP A 292 -18.74 -37.27 -3.53
N LYS A 293 -19.66 -38.24 -3.54
CA LYS A 293 -20.32 -38.72 -2.32
C LYS A 293 -19.34 -39.28 -1.28
N GLU A 294 -18.29 -39.99 -1.72
CA GLU A 294 -17.30 -40.57 -0.81
C GLU A 294 -16.39 -39.48 -0.23
N GLU A 295 -15.97 -38.52 -1.06
CA GLU A 295 -15.23 -37.34 -0.63
C GLU A 295 -16.01 -36.50 0.38
N ALA A 296 -17.30 -36.25 0.12
CA ALA A 296 -18.16 -35.47 1.01
C ALA A 296 -18.32 -36.12 2.40
N VAL A 297 -18.49 -37.45 2.44
CA VAL A 297 -18.55 -38.21 3.70
C VAL A 297 -17.21 -38.11 4.43
N GLY A 298 -16.09 -38.34 3.73
CA GLY A 298 -14.76 -38.28 4.33
C GLY A 298 -14.37 -36.89 4.84
N ILE A 299 -14.79 -35.81 4.17
CA ILE A 299 -14.58 -34.43 4.65
C ILE A 299 -15.34 -34.23 5.96
N LYS A 300 -16.62 -34.62 5.99
CA LYS A 300 -17.46 -34.47 7.18
C LYS A 300 -16.90 -35.23 8.38
N GLU A 301 -16.51 -36.49 8.19
CA GLU A 301 -15.88 -37.32 9.23
C GLU A 301 -14.63 -36.63 9.79
N ILE A 302 -13.78 -36.06 8.94
CA ILE A 302 -12.57 -35.36 9.38
C ILE A 302 -12.86 -34.09 10.16
N LEU A 303 -13.84 -33.30 9.71
CA LEU A 303 -14.22 -32.07 10.41
C LEU A 303 -14.83 -32.39 11.79
N ASP A 304 -15.65 -33.43 11.86
CA ASP A 304 -16.27 -33.92 13.10
C ASP A 304 -15.20 -34.51 14.05
N GLU A 305 -14.28 -35.33 13.54
CA GLU A 305 -13.20 -35.95 14.33
C GLU A 305 -12.16 -34.93 14.83
N ALA A 306 -11.83 -33.93 14.02
CA ALA A 306 -10.83 -32.92 14.37
C ALA A 306 -11.32 -32.00 15.51
N GLY A 307 -12.63 -31.90 15.73
CA GLY A 307 -13.22 -31.16 16.86
C GLY A 307 -12.72 -29.72 16.96
N LEU A 308 -12.52 -29.08 15.80
CA LEU A 308 -11.78 -27.82 15.73
C LEU A 308 -12.60 -26.67 16.33
N PRO A 309 -11.96 -25.76 17.05
CA PRO A 309 -12.65 -24.61 17.60
C PRO A 309 -13.10 -23.67 16.47
N PRO A 310 -14.26 -23.00 16.59
CA PRO A 310 -14.77 -22.08 15.57
C PRO A 310 -13.86 -20.89 15.27
N TYR A 311 -12.95 -20.53 16.19
CA TYR A 311 -11.95 -19.49 15.92
C TYR A 311 -10.81 -19.98 15.00
N LEU A 312 -10.60 -21.29 14.89
CA LEU A 312 -9.58 -21.87 14.02
C LEU A 312 -10.10 -22.06 12.60
N LEU A 313 -11.21 -22.79 12.45
CA LEU A 313 -11.81 -23.08 11.15
C LEU A 313 -13.24 -22.53 11.11
N SER A 314 -13.56 -21.78 10.06
CA SER A 314 -14.92 -21.30 9.80
C SER A 314 -15.89 -22.48 9.66
N GLU A 315 -17.11 -22.31 10.16
CA GLU A 315 -18.21 -23.27 9.96
C GLU A 315 -18.66 -23.31 8.49
N ASP A 316 -18.54 -22.18 7.80
CA ASP A 316 -18.83 -22.03 6.39
C ASP A 316 -17.73 -22.64 5.52
N ILE A 317 -18.12 -23.60 4.68
CA ILE A 317 -17.25 -24.20 3.66
C ILE A 317 -17.52 -23.50 2.33
N ILE A 318 -16.46 -22.99 1.69
CA ILE A 318 -16.56 -22.35 0.38
C ILE A 318 -16.31 -23.40 -0.71
N GLU A 319 -17.24 -23.56 -1.64
CA GLU A 319 -17.07 -24.41 -2.82
C GLU A 319 -16.92 -23.54 -4.06
N LEU A 320 -15.77 -23.67 -4.74
CA LEU A 320 -15.55 -23.08 -6.05
C LEU A 320 -15.97 -24.06 -7.13
N CYS A 321 -17.10 -23.77 -7.76
CA CYS A 321 -17.66 -24.54 -8.84
C CYS A 321 -17.00 -24.16 -10.18
N GLU A 322 -16.87 -25.14 -11.07
CA GLU A 322 -16.40 -24.90 -12.45
C GLU A 322 -17.53 -24.33 -13.32
N GLY A 323 -17.15 -23.47 -14.27
CA GLY A 323 -18.08 -22.87 -15.24
C GLY A 323 -18.81 -21.63 -14.73
N THR A 324 -19.93 -21.32 -15.37
CA THR A 324 -20.85 -20.21 -14.99
C THR A 324 -22.18 -20.79 -14.52
N PHE A 325 -22.82 -20.12 -13.56
CA PHE A 325 -24.15 -20.53 -13.12
C PHE A 325 -25.16 -20.51 -14.28
N ASN A 326 -25.81 -21.65 -14.53
CA ASN A 326 -26.97 -21.78 -15.42
C ASN A 326 -28.16 -22.28 -14.59
N ASP A 327 -29.31 -21.62 -14.76
CA ASP A 327 -30.58 -21.74 -14.01
C ASP A 327 -31.19 -23.16 -13.89
N GLY A 328 -30.52 -24.20 -14.40
CA GLY A 328 -30.98 -25.60 -14.40
C GLY A 328 -30.04 -26.61 -13.74
N THR A 329 -28.99 -26.17 -13.03
CA THR A 329 -28.01 -27.10 -12.43
C THR A 329 -28.44 -27.47 -11.01
N GLU A 330 -29.22 -28.54 -10.84
CA GLU A 330 -29.44 -29.17 -9.54
C GLU A 330 -28.14 -29.83 -9.06
N LEU A 331 -27.33 -29.11 -8.28
CA LEU A 331 -26.18 -29.67 -7.57
C LEU A 331 -26.69 -30.32 -6.27
N LEU A 332 -27.13 -31.57 -6.36
CA LEU A 332 -27.35 -32.44 -5.21
C LEU A 332 -26.05 -32.53 -4.39
N SER A 333 -25.93 -31.76 -3.31
CA SER A 333 -24.73 -31.79 -2.46
C SER A 333 -24.94 -32.65 -1.22
N HIS A 334 -23.98 -33.54 -0.97
CA HIS A 334 -23.93 -34.37 0.23
C HIS A 334 -23.21 -33.68 1.40
N LEU A 335 -22.79 -32.44 1.19
CA LEU A 335 -22.13 -31.53 2.13
C LEU A 335 -22.77 -30.14 1.99
N GLU A 336 -22.95 -29.44 3.10
CA GLU A 336 -23.46 -28.07 3.12
C GLU A 336 -22.31 -27.11 2.80
N THR A 337 -22.43 -26.39 1.68
CA THR A 337 -21.36 -25.52 1.15
C THR A 337 -21.95 -24.23 0.59
N ASN A 338 -21.21 -23.14 0.76
CA ASN A 338 -21.45 -21.88 0.07
C ASN A 338 -20.79 -21.92 -1.31
N LYS A 339 -21.63 -22.05 -2.34
CA LYS A 339 -21.18 -22.25 -3.73
C LYS A 339 -20.92 -20.92 -4.43
N PHE A 340 -19.75 -20.83 -5.04
CA PHE A 340 -19.29 -19.68 -5.80
C PHE A 340 -18.71 -20.12 -7.15
N PHE A 341 -18.86 -19.26 -8.14
CA PHE A 341 -18.22 -19.39 -9.46
C PHE A 341 -17.22 -18.25 -9.63
N LEU A 342 -16.13 -18.50 -10.36
CA LEU A 342 -15.23 -17.42 -10.75
C LEU A 342 -15.98 -16.43 -11.65
N GLY A 343 -15.91 -15.15 -11.30
CA GLY A 343 -16.51 -14.07 -12.07
C GLY A 343 -15.79 -13.87 -13.40
N THR A 344 -16.54 -13.40 -14.38
CA THR A 344 -15.99 -13.03 -15.69
C THR A 344 -15.32 -11.65 -15.63
N GLU A 345 -14.62 -11.29 -16.71
CA GLU A 345 -14.14 -9.92 -16.91
C GLU A 345 -15.29 -8.90 -16.89
N GLU A 346 -16.43 -9.24 -17.49
CA GLU A 346 -17.63 -8.39 -17.50
C GLU A 346 -18.20 -8.17 -16.10
N ASP A 347 -18.26 -9.24 -15.30
CA ASP A 347 -18.67 -9.16 -13.89
C ASP A 347 -17.75 -8.18 -13.15
N THR A 348 -16.45 -8.26 -13.39
CA THR A 348 -15.45 -7.41 -12.72
C THR A 348 -15.59 -5.94 -13.11
N VAL A 349 -15.81 -5.62 -14.39
CA VAL A 349 -16.11 -4.24 -14.84
C VAL A 349 -17.35 -3.71 -14.14
N ARG A 350 -18.38 -4.54 -13.99
CA ARG A 350 -19.67 -4.16 -13.40
C ARG A 350 -19.55 -3.78 -11.93
N ILE A 351 -18.82 -4.54 -11.11
CA ILE A 351 -18.62 -4.22 -9.68
C ILE A 351 -17.63 -3.07 -9.48
N MET A 352 -16.54 -3.01 -10.25
CA MET A 352 -15.49 -2.01 -10.05
C MET A 352 -15.89 -0.61 -10.57
N ALA A 353 -16.92 -0.51 -11.42
CA ALA A 353 -17.37 0.72 -12.07
C ALA A 353 -16.23 1.51 -12.77
N GLN A 354 -15.19 0.80 -13.20
CA GLN A 354 -13.98 1.30 -13.84
C GLN A 354 -13.52 0.28 -14.90
N PRO A 355 -12.78 0.71 -15.95
CA PRO A 355 -12.15 -0.22 -16.89
C PRO A 355 -11.20 -1.19 -16.18
N LEU A 356 -11.12 -2.44 -16.64
CA LEU A 356 -10.17 -3.40 -16.10
C LEU A 356 -8.74 -2.90 -16.30
N MET A 357 -7.93 -3.13 -15.27
CA MET A 357 -6.49 -2.98 -15.40
C MET A 357 -5.99 -3.93 -16.50
N PRO A 358 -5.04 -3.48 -17.34
CA PRO A 358 -4.38 -4.39 -18.29
C PRO A 358 -3.88 -5.64 -17.56
N HIS A 359 -4.15 -6.82 -18.14
CA HIS A 359 -3.77 -8.14 -17.62
C HIS A 359 -4.53 -8.65 -16.38
N TYR A 360 -5.69 -8.07 -16.04
CA TYR A 360 -6.61 -8.75 -15.13
C TYR A 360 -6.98 -10.14 -15.68
N ASN A 361 -6.76 -11.19 -14.89
CA ASN A 361 -7.06 -12.57 -15.27
C ASN A 361 -7.84 -13.23 -14.13
N PRO A 362 -9.15 -13.49 -14.30
CA PRO A 362 -9.96 -14.19 -13.30
C PRO A 362 -9.44 -15.58 -12.92
N SER A 363 -8.74 -16.24 -13.85
CA SER A 363 -8.16 -17.57 -13.63
C SER A 363 -6.96 -17.53 -12.68
N ALA A 364 -6.35 -16.35 -12.48
CA ALA A 364 -5.18 -16.17 -11.61
C ALA A 364 -5.44 -16.53 -10.15
N PHE A 365 -6.70 -16.60 -9.71
CA PHE A 365 -7.06 -17.17 -8.41
C PHE A 365 -6.80 -18.68 -8.38
N ARG A 366 -7.28 -19.42 -9.40
CA ARG A 366 -7.17 -20.88 -9.48
C ARG A 366 -5.74 -21.34 -9.74
N ASP A 367 -4.98 -20.57 -10.52
CA ASP A 367 -3.60 -20.86 -10.91
C ASP A 367 -2.62 -20.89 -9.72
N ARG A 368 -3.03 -20.37 -8.56
CA ARG A 368 -2.24 -20.37 -7.32
C ARG A 368 -2.26 -21.70 -6.58
N PHE A 369 -3.19 -22.58 -6.95
CA PHE A 369 -3.29 -23.92 -6.39
C PHE A 369 -2.68 -24.93 -7.34
N GLN A 370 -2.04 -25.96 -6.79
CA GLN A 370 -1.49 -27.04 -7.60
C GLN A 370 -2.63 -27.76 -8.37
N PRO A 371 -2.38 -28.29 -9.58
CA PRO A 371 -3.41 -28.95 -10.38
C PRO A 371 -4.10 -30.12 -9.67
N ALA A 372 -3.38 -30.82 -8.79
CA ALA A 372 -3.90 -31.95 -8.01
C ALA A 372 -4.63 -31.53 -6.72
N THR A 373 -4.60 -30.25 -6.35
CA THR A 373 -5.24 -29.74 -5.14
C THR A 373 -6.75 -29.81 -5.29
N ARG A 374 -7.39 -30.43 -4.29
CA ARG A 374 -8.84 -30.53 -4.17
C ARG A 374 -9.38 -29.64 -3.06
N TYR A 375 -8.59 -29.48 -2.00
CA TYR A 375 -8.93 -28.72 -0.80
C TYR A 375 -7.81 -27.75 -0.47
N ALA A 376 -8.17 -26.54 -0.06
CA ALA A 376 -7.21 -25.60 0.47
C ALA A 376 -7.75 -25.01 1.78
N LEU A 377 -6.84 -24.78 2.72
CA LEU A 377 -7.10 -23.95 3.89
C LEU A 377 -6.58 -22.56 3.57
N ILE A 378 -7.44 -21.55 3.65
CA ILE A 378 -7.12 -20.17 3.30
C ILE A 378 -7.34 -19.25 4.50
N ARG A 379 -6.43 -18.30 4.69
CA ARG A 379 -6.52 -17.27 5.72
C ARG A 379 -7.35 -16.07 5.24
N PRO A 380 -7.87 -15.24 6.16
CA PRO A 380 -8.59 -14.00 5.85
C PRO A 380 -7.83 -13.03 4.94
N ASP A 381 -6.50 -13.04 4.98
CA ASP A 381 -5.61 -12.19 4.18
C ASP A 381 -5.24 -12.78 2.80
N LEU A 382 -5.99 -13.78 2.33
CA LEU A 382 -5.80 -14.50 1.07
C LEU A 382 -4.49 -15.30 0.98
N ILE A 383 -3.87 -15.59 2.12
CA ILE A 383 -2.72 -16.49 2.17
C ILE A 383 -3.20 -17.94 2.29
N VAL A 384 -2.71 -18.80 1.41
CA VAL A 384 -2.95 -20.25 1.48
C VAL A 384 -2.18 -20.79 2.69
N PHE A 385 -2.89 -21.35 3.66
CA PHE A 385 -2.29 -22.06 4.78
C PHE A 385 -1.75 -23.41 4.32
N SER A 386 -2.54 -24.19 3.59
CA SER A 386 -2.11 -25.49 3.04
C SER A 386 -3.00 -25.94 1.87
N GLN A 387 -2.50 -26.91 1.11
CA GLN A 387 -3.19 -27.53 -0.03
C GLN A 387 -3.23 -29.05 0.15
N ALA A 388 -4.39 -29.65 -0.04
CA ALA A 388 -4.60 -31.08 0.07
C ALA A 388 -5.24 -31.69 -1.19
N ARG A 389 -4.81 -32.90 -1.53
CA ARG A 389 -5.36 -33.70 -2.65
C ARG A 389 -6.33 -34.79 -2.22
N SER A 390 -6.44 -35.05 -0.92
CA SER A 390 -7.34 -36.05 -0.35
C SER A 390 -7.84 -35.61 1.03
N PRO A 391 -9.02 -36.11 1.48
CA PRO A 391 -9.53 -35.81 2.81
C PRO A 391 -8.48 -36.14 3.89
N LYS A 392 -7.85 -37.32 3.81
CA LYS A 392 -6.80 -37.72 4.76
C LYS A 392 -5.68 -36.69 4.92
N GLN A 393 -5.23 -36.07 3.82
CA GLN A 393 -4.20 -35.03 3.89
C GLN A 393 -4.72 -33.75 4.54
N LEU A 394 -5.96 -33.36 4.22
CA LEU A 394 -6.65 -32.22 4.85
C LEU A 394 -6.72 -32.40 6.38
N GLY A 395 -7.09 -33.59 6.86
CA GLY A 395 -7.15 -33.89 8.30
C GLY A 395 -5.80 -33.74 9.01
N LEU A 396 -4.71 -34.18 8.37
CA LEU A 396 -3.35 -33.99 8.93
C LEU A 396 -2.97 -32.50 9.00
N GLN A 397 -3.35 -31.72 7.99
CA GLN A 397 -3.04 -30.29 7.92
C GLN A 397 -3.86 -29.48 8.94
N LEU A 398 -5.11 -29.85 9.18
CA LEU A 398 -5.96 -29.27 10.23
C LEU A 398 -5.38 -29.52 11.62
N ASN A 399 -4.93 -30.74 11.91
CA ASN A 399 -4.25 -31.07 13.16
C ASN A 399 -2.93 -30.28 13.32
N ALA A 400 -2.18 -30.12 12.24
CA ALA A 400 -0.98 -29.29 12.24
C ALA A 400 -1.30 -27.81 12.52
N ALA A 401 -2.38 -27.28 11.94
CA ALA A 401 -2.85 -25.92 12.21
C ALA A 401 -3.20 -25.72 13.68
N LEU A 402 -3.90 -26.67 14.29
CA LEU A 402 -4.23 -26.63 15.71
C LEU A 402 -2.97 -26.62 16.57
N ASN A 403 -2.01 -27.51 16.30
CA ASN A 403 -0.73 -27.59 17.02
C ASN A 403 0.14 -26.33 16.89
N MET A 404 -0.04 -25.53 15.85
CA MET A 404 0.69 -24.26 15.67
C MET A 404 0.12 -23.13 16.53
N LEU A 405 -1.10 -23.28 17.06
CA LEU A 405 -1.78 -22.27 17.89
C LEU A 405 -1.83 -22.64 19.38
N THR A 406 -1.52 -23.90 19.72
CA THR A 406 -1.41 -24.42 21.09
C THR A 406 0.05 -24.51 21.51
#